data_AF-A0AA89AML8-F1
#
_entry.id   AF-A0AA89AML8-F1
#
_cell.length_a   1.000
_cell.length_b   1.000
_cell.length_c   1.000
_cell.angle_alpha   90.00
_cell.angle_beta   90.00
_cell.angle_gamma   90.00
#
_symmetry.space_group_name_H-M   'P 1'
#
loop_
_entity.id
_entity.type
_entity.pdbx_description
1 polymer ?
#
loop_
_entity_poly.entity_id
_entity_poly.type
_entity_poly.pdbx_seq_one_letter_code
_entity_poly.pdbx_strand_id
1 'polypeptide(L)'
;MLSLGDYWSSNTIDLYLHRRFYYLADPNNGILKSGREIFLTGCYLRTASQGSGHSRLLPTEYLVILLDEDQDDDAMLLGAQFCSDSFSSISLDAVNQGNSYALFARIESIGSLEVQGKHDTLQRKQVTLIDNDGVRLKFLLWGDQVVLANLFSVGSMLAMDRPFIANSVDSALESCEEICLEYGSATQLYLVPFVQQEEQVSC
;
A
#
# COMPACT_ATOMS: atom_id res chain seq x y z
N MET A 1 16.33 -7.85 -6.89
CA MET A 1 15.71 -7.69 -8.22
C MET A 1 14.47 -8.55 -8.21
N LEU A 2 13.32 -8.02 -8.63
CA LEU A 2 12.11 -8.81 -8.84
C LEU A 2 11.97 -9.04 -10.34
N SER A 3 11.67 -10.25 -10.77
CA SER A 3 11.32 -10.55 -12.16
C SER A 3 9.82 -10.80 -12.21
N LEU A 4 9.09 -9.93 -12.89
CA LEU A 4 7.65 -10.05 -13.08
C LEU A 4 7.35 -10.60 -14.46
N GLY A 5 6.34 -11.43 -14.57
CA GLY A 5 5.84 -11.94 -15.84
C GLY A 5 4.43 -12.44 -15.66
N ASP A 6 3.68 -12.45 -16.76
CA ASP A 6 2.42 -13.18 -16.82
C ASP A 6 2.74 -14.68 -16.72
N TYR A 7 1.98 -15.41 -15.91
CA TYR A 7 2.11 -16.86 -15.73
C TYR A 7 2.08 -17.61 -17.06
N TRP A 8 1.34 -17.10 -18.04
CA TRP A 8 1.16 -17.72 -19.36
C TRP A 8 2.17 -17.25 -20.41
N SER A 9 3.09 -16.35 -20.04
CA SER A 9 4.03 -15.71 -20.96
C SER A 9 5.48 -15.97 -20.57
N SER A 10 6.34 -16.16 -21.56
CA SER A 10 7.79 -16.19 -21.34
C SER A 10 8.39 -14.79 -21.20
N ASN A 11 7.61 -13.73 -21.38
CA ASN A 11 8.08 -12.36 -21.29
C ASN A 11 8.10 -11.91 -19.84
N THR A 12 9.27 -11.49 -19.38
CA THR A 12 9.45 -10.93 -18.05
C THR A 12 10.00 -9.51 -18.10
N ILE A 13 9.72 -8.75 -17.04
CA ILE A 13 10.30 -7.43 -16.78
C ILE A 13 11.03 -7.52 -15.45
N ASP A 14 12.31 -7.14 -15.46
CA ASP A 14 13.09 -7.02 -14.23
C ASP A 14 12.90 -5.64 -13.61
N LEU A 15 12.58 -5.64 -12.32
CA LEU A 15 12.38 -4.46 -11.50
C LEU A 15 13.39 -4.38 -10.37
N TYR A 16 13.80 -3.15 -10.06
CA TYR A 16 14.57 -2.90 -8.85
C TYR A 16 13.65 -2.88 -7.66
N LEU A 17 13.89 -3.79 -6.73
CA LEU A 17 13.24 -3.73 -5.43
C LEU A 17 13.90 -2.62 -4.62
N HIS A 18 13.14 -1.63 -4.18
CA HIS A 18 13.67 -0.61 -3.28
C HIS A 18 14.17 -1.28 -1.98
N ARG A 19 15.29 -0.80 -1.41
CA ARG A 19 15.94 -1.43 -0.23
C ARG A 19 14.98 -1.66 0.93
N ARG A 20 14.00 -0.77 1.10
CA ARG A 20 12.99 -0.90 2.16
C ARG A 20 12.16 -2.17 2.06
N PHE A 21 12.07 -2.78 0.88
CA PHE A 21 11.31 -4.00 0.62
C PHE A 21 12.19 -5.25 0.55
N TYR A 22 13.48 -5.18 0.91
CA TYR A 22 14.37 -6.36 0.80
C TYR A 22 13.96 -7.53 1.68
N TYR A 23 13.48 -7.28 2.90
CA TYR A 23 12.95 -8.36 3.75
C TYR A 23 11.68 -8.99 3.14
N LEU A 24 10.97 -8.20 2.31
CA LEU A 24 9.97 -8.60 1.30
C LEU A 24 10.32 -9.88 0.57
N ALA A 25 11.53 -9.90 0.05
CA ALA A 25 12.07 -10.91 -0.84
C ALA A 25 13.13 -11.77 -0.15
N ASP A 26 13.15 -11.80 1.20
CA ASP A 26 14.06 -12.69 1.92
C ASP A 26 13.76 -14.16 1.55
N PRO A 27 14.75 -14.96 1.15
CA PRO A 27 14.51 -16.34 0.71
C PRO A 27 13.90 -17.26 1.77
N ASN A 28 14.11 -16.95 3.05
CA ASN A 28 13.65 -17.79 4.16
C ASN A 28 12.27 -17.36 4.65
N ASN A 29 12.01 -16.05 4.70
CA ASN A 29 10.81 -15.52 5.37
C ASN A 29 10.10 -14.39 4.63
N GLY A 30 10.51 -14.04 3.41
CA GLY A 30 9.88 -13.00 2.61
C GLY A 30 8.58 -13.48 1.96
N ILE A 31 7.59 -12.59 1.85
CA ILE A 31 6.30 -12.88 1.21
C ILE A 31 6.35 -12.80 -0.33
N LEU A 32 7.32 -12.06 -0.89
CA LEU A 32 7.53 -11.93 -2.33
C LEU A 32 8.24 -13.17 -2.89
N LYS A 33 7.53 -14.30 -2.89
CA LYS A 33 7.96 -15.57 -3.46
C LYS A 33 7.44 -15.72 -4.89
N SER A 34 7.94 -16.73 -5.61
CA SER A 34 7.43 -17.07 -6.95
C SER A 34 5.92 -17.33 -6.89
N GLY A 35 5.16 -16.75 -7.82
CA GLY A 35 3.70 -16.83 -7.85
C GLY A 35 2.98 -15.77 -7.01
N ARG A 36 3.69 -14.96 -6.21
CA ARG A 36 3.06 -13.85 -5.48
C ARG A 36 2.64 -12.74 -6.45
N GLU A 37 1.37 -12.40 -6.41
CA GLU A 37 0.82 -11.27 -7.18
C GLU A 37 1.01 -9.95 -6.42
N ILE A 38 1.26 -8.89 -7.18
CA ILE A 38 1.49 -7.54 -6.66
C ILE A 38 0.87 -6.51 -7.60
N PHE A 39 0.45 -5.37 -7.04
CA PHE A 39 0.19 -4.16 -7.79
C PHE A 39 1.33 -3.17 -7.65
N LEU A 40 1.64 -2.50 -8.77
CA LEU A 40 2.68 -1.50 -8.88
C LEU A 40 2.14 -0.26 -9.58
N THR A 41 2.53 0.91 -9.08
CA THR A 41 2.21 2.19 -9.70
C THR A 41 3.40 3.15 -9.59
N GLY A 42 3.35 4.28 -10.31
CA GLY A 42 4.45 5.26 -10.37
C GLY A 42 5.70 4.78 -11.11
N CYS A 43 5.59 3.69 -11.87
CA CYS A 43 6.68 3.15 -12.68
C CYS A 43 6.77 3.85 -14.05
N TYR A 44 7.98 4.17 -14.51
CA TYR A 44 8.21 4.78 -15.83
C TYR A 44 8.79 3.77 -16.81
N LEU A 45 7.98 3.23 -17.71
CA LEU A 45 8.47 2.35 -18.77
C LEU A 45 9.37 3.14 -19.74
N ARG A 46 10.54 2.59 -20.08
CA ARG A 46 11.43 3.14 -21.11
C ARG A 46 11.67 2.10 -22.19
N THR A 47 11.65 2.54 -23.45
CA THR A 47 11.85 1.67 -24.61
C THR A 47 13.23 1.01 -24.57
N ALA A 48 13.27 -0.31 -24.77
CA ALA A 48 14.49 -1.13 -24.87
C ALA A 48 15.31 -0.90 -26.16
N SER A 49 15.01 0.16 -26.93
CA SER A 49 15.52 0.42 -28.29
C SER A 49 17.01 0.74 -28.38
N GLN A 50 17.73 0.80 -27.26
CA GLN A 50 19.19 0.77 -27.25
C GLN A 50 19.64 -0.37 -26.34
N GLY A 51 20.23 -1.40 -26.95
CA GLY A 51 20.65 -2.68 -26.36
C GLY A 51 21.71 -2.58 -25.25
N SER A 52 21.38 -1.90 -24.16
CA SER A 52 22.02 -2.08 -22.87
C SER A 52 21.44 -3.36 -22.30
N GLY A 53 22.12 -4.49 -22.46
CA GLY A 53 21.79 -5.78 -21.81
C GLY A 53 21.94 -5.74 -20.29
N HIS A 54 21.51 -4.65 -19.66
CA HIS A 54 21.54 -4.38 -18.24
C HIS A 54 20.13 -3.92 -17.89
N SER A 55 19.41 -4.73 -17.12
CA SER A 55 18.10 -4.41 -16.55
C SER A 55 18.21 -3.08 -15.80
N ARG A 56 17.52 -2.03 -16.27
CA ARG A 56 17.57 -0.71 -15.63
C ARG A 56 16.34 -0.49 -14.77
N LEU A 57 16.67 0.02 -13.59
CA LEU A 57 15.95 0.01 -12.32
C LEU A 57 14.69 0.88 -12.40
N LEU A 58 13.50 0.28 -12.26
CA LEU A 58 12.30 1.02 -11.91
C LEU A 58 12.19 1.06 -10.39
N PRO A 59 12.11 2.23 -9.74
CA PRO A 59 11.92 2.28 -8.31
C PRO A 59 10.54 1.69 -7.99
N THR A 60 10.50 0.55 -7.30
CA THR A 60 9.27 0.08 -6.64
C THR A 60 9.02 0.98 -5.43
N GLU A 61 8.55 2.20 -5.64
CA GLU A 61 8.16 3.08 -4.54
C GLU A 61 6.72 2.80 -4.12
N TYR A 62 5.84 2.42 -5.03
CA TYR A 62 4.43 2.21 -4.71
C TYR A 62 4.02 0.78 -5.07
N LEU A 63 4.27 -0.11 -4.11
CA LEU A 63 4.00 -1.55 -4.15
C LEU A 63 2.86 -1.87 -3.19
N VAL A 64 1.89 -2.65 -3.67
CA VAL A 64 0.83 -3.26 -2.87
C VAL A 64 0.88 -4.77 -3.13
N ILE A 65 0.86 -5.57 -2.06
CA ILE A 65 0.93 -7.03 -2.17
C ILE A 65 -0.50 -7.58 -2.19
N LEU A 66 -0.80 -8.43 -3.18
CA LEU A 66 -2.12 -9.05 -3.26
C LEU A 66 -2.17 -10.29 -2.38
N LEU A 67 -3.25 -10.38 -1.61
CA LEU A 67 -3.59 -11.49 -0.75
C LEU A 67 -4.92 -12.09 -1.19
N ASP A 68 -5.04 -13.41 -1.06
CA ASP A 68 -6.26 -14.16 -1.31
C ASP A 68 -6.71 -14.86 -0.02
N GLU A 69 -7.86 -14.45 0.52
CA GLU A 69 -8.38 -15.01 1.77
C GLU A 69 -8.78 -16.50 1.66
N ASP A 70 -8.95 -17.02 0.44
CA ASP A 70 -9.20 -18.44 0.18
C ASP A 70 -7.91 -19.28 0.17
N GLN A 71 -6.72 -18.65 0.17
CA GLN A 71 -5.43 -19.33 0.31
C GLN A 71 -5.02 -19.43 1.78
N ASP A 72 -4.78 -20.65 2.26
CA ASP A 72 -4.44 -20.94 3.66
C ASP A 72 -3.29 -20.07 4.21
N ASP A 73 -2.23 -19.86 3.41
CA ASP A 73 -1.06 -19.07 3.81
C ASP A 73 -1.40 -17.59 4.03
N ASP A 74 -2.26 -17.02 3.18
CA ASP A 74 -2.66 -15.61 3.23
C ASP A 74 -3.70 -15.38 4.32
N ALA A 75 -4.66 -16.29 4.48
CA ALA A 75 -5.60 -16.29 5.60
C ALA A 75 -4.85 -16.38 6.94
N MET A 76 -3.82 -17.24 7.04
CA MET A 76 -2.97 -17.34 8.22
C MET A 76 -2.19 -16.06 8.49
N LEU A 77 -1.62 -15.42 7.46
CA LEU A 77 -0.93 -14.13 7.59
C LEU A 77 -1.88 -13.05 8.11
N LEU A 78 -3.07 -12.93 7.51
CA LEU A 78 -4.10 -11.97 7.91
C LEU A 78 -4.47 -12.17 9.38
N GLY A 79 -4.75 -13.42 9.77
CA GLY A 79 -5.10 -13.81 11.13
C GLY A 79 -3.99 -13.53 12.15
N ALA A 80 -2.75 -13.88 11.81
CA ALA A 80 -1.63 -13.78 12.75
C ALA A 80 -1.13 -12.34 12.92
N GLN A 81 -1.10 -11.55 11.85
CA GLN A 81 -0.48 -10.23 11.86
C GLN A 81 -1.48 -9.09 12.04
N PHE A 82 -2.68 -9.18 11.48
CA PHE A 82 -3.58 -8.03 11.38
C PHE A 82 -4.89 -8.15 12.19
N CYS A 83 -5.07 -9.20 12.98
CA CYS A 83 -6.25 -9.35 13.84
C CYS A 83 -6.07 -8.82 15.28
N SER A 84 -4.87 -8.34 15.65
CA SER A 84 -4.59 -7.91 17.02
C SER A 84 -4.96 -6.46 17.30
N ASP A 85 -4.71 -5.57 16.34
CA ASP A 85 -4.95 -4.13 16.50
C ASP A 85 -6.27 -3.72 15.84
N SER A 86 -6.99 -2.77 16.45
CA SER A 86 -8.15 -2.11 15.84
C SER A 86 -7.99 -0.59 15.87
N PHE A 87 -8.85 0.14 15.16
CA PHE A 87 -8.73 1.61 15.13
C PHE A 87 -8.93 2.23 16.51
N SER A 88 -9.76 1.60 17.35
CA SER A 88 -10.01 2.04 18.72
C SER A 88 -8.83 1.81 19.67
N SER A 89 -7.91 0.88 19.34
CA SER A 89 -6.73 0.59 20.16
C SER A 89 -5.56 1.54 19.89
N ILE A 90 -5.66 2.40 18.87
CA ILE A 90 -4.58 3.32 18.51
C ILE A 90 -4.42 4.39 19.59
N SER A 91 -3.24 4.42 20.19
CA SER A 91 -2.81 5.43 21.14
C SER A 91 -1.56 6.14 20.65
N LEU A 92 -1.62 7.47 20.59
CA LEU A 92 -0.47 8.30 20.18
C LEU A 92 0.69 8.21 21.18
N ASP A 93 0.39 8.06 22.48
CA ASP A 93 1.41 7.87 23.51
C ASP A 93 2.19 6.56 23.29
N ALA A 94 1.50 5.49 22.88
CA ALA A 94 2.14 4.24 22.55
C ALA A 94 3.01 4.36 21.29
N VAL A 95 2.56 5.09 20.27
CA VAL A 95 3.38 5.39 19.07
C VAL A 95 4.65 6.14 19.45
N ASN A 96 4.53 7.16 20.31
CA ASN A 96 5.67 7.94 20.80
C ASN A 96 6.67 7.11 21.62
N GLN A 97 6.24 6.00 22.19
CA GLN A 97 7.09 5.01 22.87
C GLN A 97 7.72 3.99 21.91
N GLY A 98 7.41 4.08 20.61
CA GLY A 98 7.96 3.22 19.56
C GLY A 98 7.05 2.04 19.18
N ASN A 99 5.82 1.99 19.67
CA ASN A 99 4.87 0.96 19.24
C ASN A 99 4.45 1.20 17.80
N SER A 100 4.22 0.11 17.07
CA SER A 100 3.70 0.12 15.72
C SER A 100 2.47 -0.76 15.62
N TYR A 101 1.55 -0.41 14.75
CA TYR A 101 0.29 -1.15 14.56
C TYR A 101 0.29 -1.92 13.25
N ALA A 102 -0.47 -3.01 13.21
CA ALA A 102 -0.81 -3.75 12.00
C ALA A 102 -2.35 -3.80 11.90
N LEU A 103 -2.89 -3.02 10.95
CA LEU A 103 -4.33 -2.75 10.87
C LEU A 103 -4.95 -3.44 9.64
N PHE A 104 -6.18 -3.91 9.76
CA PHE A 104 -6.96 -4.46 8.66
C PHE A 104 -8.35 -3.84 8.61
N ALA A 105 -8.71 -3.26 7.46
CA ALA A 105 -9.95 -2.52 7.33
C ALA A 105 -10.48 -2.54 5.89
N ARG A 106 -11.80 -2.40 5.74
CA ARG A 106 -12.45 -2.27 4.44
C ARG A 106 -12.36 -0.86 3.92
N ILE A 107 -12.10 -0.71 2.62
CA ILE A 107 -12.17 0.57 1.92
C ILE A 107 -13.64 0.96 1.74
N GLU A 108 -14.10 1.97 2.49
CA GLU A 108 -15.48 2.47 2.41
C GLU A 108 -15.65 3.48 1.27
N SER A 109 -14.70 4.40 1.12
CA SER A 109 -14.71 5.37 0.02
C SER A 109 -13.31 5.88 -0.33
N ILE A 110 -13.15 6.30 -1.57
CA ILE A 110 -11.93 6.94 -2.08
C ILE A 110 -12.30 8.35 -2.50
N GLY A 111 -11.75 9.34 -1.81
CA GLY A 111 -11.98 10.76 -2.06
C GLY A 111 -11.38 11.23 -3.39
N SER A 112 -11.83 12.41 -3.84
CA SER A 112 -11.24 13.11 -4.97
C SER A 112 -9.82 13.58 -4.67
N LEU A 113 -9.03 13.82 -5.71
CA LEU A 113 -7.74 14.50 -5.57
C LEU A 113 -7.97 15.93 -5.09
N GLU A 114 -7.37 16.26 -3.96
CA GLU A 114 -7.35 17.60 -3.39
C GLU A 114 -6.00 18.25 -3.68
N VAL A 115 -6.03 19.50 -4.14
CA VAL A 115 -4.84 20.27 -4.41
C VAL A 115 -4.84 21.46 -3.46
N GLN A 116 -3.79 21.58 -2.66
CA GLN A 116 -3.62 22.62 -1.64
C GLN A 116 -2.30 23.39 -1.82
N GLY A 117 -2.28 24.64 -1.35
CA GLY A 117 -1.12 25.53 -1.35
C GLY A 117 -1.19 26.64 -2.41
N LYS A 118 -0.44 27.73 -2.18
CA LYS A 118 -0.45 28.94 -3.04
C LYS A 118 0.02 28.71 -4.49
N HIS A 119 0.55 27.53 -4.79
CA HIS A 119 1.12 27.15 -6.08
C HIS A 119 0.70 25.74 -6.55
N ASP A 120 -0.39 25.19 -6.01
CA ASP A 120 -0.88 23.83 -6.37
C ASP A 120 0.14 22.69 -6.18
N THR A 121 1.14 22.89 -5.31
CA THR A 121 2.25 21.95 -5.16
C THR A 121 1.93 20.75 -4.26
N LEU A 122 0.94 20.86 -3.36
CA LEU A 122 0.62 19.78 -2.43
C LEU A 122 -0.66 19.07 -2.87
N GLN A 123 -0.49 17.86 -3.37
CA GLN A 123 -1.58 16.96 -3.68
C GLN A 123 -1.90 16.06 -2.48
N ARG A 124 -3.18 15.80 -2.25
CA ARG A 124 -3.68 14.90 -1.22
C ARG A 124 -4.82 14.06 -1.77
N LYS A 125 -4.90 12.80 -1.33
CA LYS A 125 -6.09 11.96 -1.55
C LYS A 125 -6.42 11.21 -0.27
N GLN A 126 -7.69 11.29 0.13
CA GLN A 126 -8.19 10.63 1.33
C GLN A 126 -8.85 9.31 0.95
N VAL A 127 -8.56 8.25 1.69
CA VAL A 127 -9.26 6.97 1.64
C VAL A 127 -9.93 6.77 3.00
N THR A 128 -11.25 6.60 3.03
CA THR A 128 -11.96 6.31 4.27
C THR A 128 -12.01 4.80 4.45
N LEU A 129 -11.51 4.34 5.60
CA LEU A 129 -11.45 2.95 5.98
C LEU A 129 -12.43 2.68 7.13
N ILE A 130 -13.01 1.48 7.15
CA ILE A 130 -13.84 0.99 8.25
C ILE A 130 -13.29 -0.35 8.75
N ASP A 131 -12.93 -0.44 10.02
CA ASP A 131 -12.43 -1.68 10.63
C ASP A 131 -13.57 -2.65 10.99
N ASN A 132 -13.21 -3.80 11.56
CA ASN A 132 -14.15 -4.84 11.97
C ASN A 132 -15.07 -4.42 13.12
N ASP A 133 -14.66 -3.43 13.92
CA ASP A 133 -15.46 -2.85 15.01
C ASP A 133 -16.45 -1.77 14.50
N GLY A 134 -16.40 -1.45 13.20
CA GLY A 134 -17.22 -0.42 12.57
C GLY A 134 -16.71 1.00 12.79
N VAL A 135 -15.50 1.16 13.33
CA VAL A 135 -14.83 2.44 13.53
C VAL A 135 -14.25 2.90 12.20
N ARG A 136 -14.34 4.20 11.94
CA ARG A 136 -13.83 4.81 10.70
C ARG A 136 -12.56 5.60 10.96
N LEU A 137 -11.57 5.43 10.09
CA LEU A 137 -10.38 6.28 10.05
C LEU A 137 -10.06 6.72 8.63
N LYS A 138 -9.38 7.85 8.53
CA LYS A 138 -8.87 8.40 7.27
C LYS A 138 -7.45 7.88 7.04
N PHE A 139 -7.21 7.33 5.86
CA PHE A 139 -5.88 7.05 5.33
C PHE A 139 -5.52 8.09 4.27
N LEU A 140 -4.46 8.86 4.53
CA LEU A 140 -4.04 10.00 3.73
C LEU A 140 -2.82 9.63 2.87
N LEU A 141 -2.93 9.94 1.59
CA LEU A 141 -1.85 9.84 0.61
C LEU A 141 -1.43 11.26 0.18
N TRP A 142 -0.14 11.54 0.23
CA TRP A 142 0.41 12.88 -0.01
C TRP A 142 1.35 12.90 -1.22
N GLY A 143 1.29 13.99 -2.00
CA GLY A 143 2.18 14.22 -3.15
C GLY A 143 2.16 13.06 -4.14
N ASP A 144 3.34 12.54 -4.47
CA ASP A 144 3.51 11.43 -5.41
C ASP A 144 2.84 10.13 -4.97
N GLN A 145 2.53 9.97 -3.67
CA GLN A 145 1.86 8.79 -3.13
C GLN A 145 0.40 8.70 -3.57
N VAL A 146 -0.22 9.79 -4.03
CA VAL A 146 -1.63 9.83 -4.45
C VAL A 146 -1.93 8.76 -5.51
N VAL A 147 -0.95 8.38 -6.33
CA VAL A 147 -1.09 7.35 -7.36
C VAL A 147 -1.34 5.94 -6.79
N LEU A 148 -1.03 5.68 -5.51
CA LEU A 148 -1.41 4.44 -4.81
C LEU A 148 -2.92 4.24 -4.77
N ALA A 149 -3.69 5.32 -4.70
CA ALA A 149 -5.15 5.24 -4.65
C ALA A 149 -5.75 4.59 -5.92
N ASN A 150 -5.01 4.55 -7.03
CA ASN A 150 -5.45 3.90 -8.26
C ASN A 150 -5.39 2.37 -8.17
N LEU A 151 -4.64 1.84 -7.20
CA LEU A 151 -4.54 0.40 -6.93
C LEU A 151 -5.66 -0.08 -5.98
N PHE A 152 -6.49 0.84 -5.49
CA PHE A 152 -7.53 0.54 -4.52
C PHE A 152 -8.90 0.49 -5.18
N SER A 153 -9.78 -0.34 -4.63
CA SER A 153 -11.20 -0.39 -5.01
C SER A 153 -12.06 -0.32 -3.77
N VAL A 154 -13.19 0.38 -3.86
CA VAL A 154 -14.19 0.40 -2.78
C VAL A 154 -14.70 -1.01 -2.55
N GLY A 155 -14.78 -1.41 -1.28
CA GLY A 155 -15.16 -2.75 -0.85
C GLY A 155 -13.97 -3.69 -0.58
N SER A 156 -12.80 -3.45 -1.17
CA SER A 156 -11.60 -4.27 -0.91
C SER A 156 -11.13 -4.11 0.54
N MET A 157 -10.46 -5.14 1.08
CA MET A 157 -9.82 -5.06 2.39
C MET A 157 -8.37 -4.63 2.26
N LEU A 158 -7.97 -3.65 3.05
CA LEU A 158 -6.62 -3.11 3.10
C LEU A 158 -5.97 -3.50 4.43
N ALA A 159 -4.90 -4.29 4.36
CA ALA A 159 -4.00 -4.54 5.47
C ALA A 159 -2.81 -3.58 5.40
N MET A 160 -2.50 -2.94 6.52
CA MET A 160 -1.44 -1.95 6.64
C MET A 160 -0.49 -2.36 7.75
N ASP A 161 0.74 -2.72 7.40
CA ASP A 161 1.80 -2.96 8.39
C ASP A 161 2.55 -1.65 8.65
N ARG A 162 2.57 -1.23 9.91
CA ARG A 162 3.26 -0.01 10.38
C ARG A 162 2.84 1.25 9.59
N PRO A 163 1.53 1.59 9.52
CA PRO A 163 1.10 2.88 9.00
C PRO A 163 1.67 4.00 9.88
N PHE A 164 1.95 5.16 9.27
CA PHE A 164 2.30 6.33 10.07
C PHE A 164 1.03 6.86 10.74
N ILE A 165 1.07 7.03 12.06
CA ILE A 165 -0.05 7.54 12.84
C ILE A 165 0.14 9.05 13.00
N ALA A 166 -0.72 9.84 12.36
CA ALA A 166 -0.68 11.29 12.41
C ALA A 166 -1.88 11.84 13.19
N ASN A 167 -1.72 13.05 13.72
CA ASN A 167 -2.81 13.81 14.32
C ASN A 167 -3.45 14.74 13.27
N SER A 168 -4.77 14.89 13.28
CA SER A 168 -5.51 15.74 12.33
C SER A 168 -4.95 17.17 12.29
N VAL A 169 -4.49 17.67 13.44
CA VAL A 169 -3.90 19.01 13.62
C VAL A 169 -2.63 19.22 12.78
N ASP A 170 -1.79 18.19 12.64
CA ASP A 170 -0.56 18.24 11.82
C ASP A 170 -0.85 17.99 10.33
N SER A 171 -1.95 17.31 10.01
CA SER A 171 -2.35 16.91 8.64
C SER A 171 -3.19 17.96 7.87
N ALA A 172 -3.24 19.21 8.35
CA ALA A 172 -4.03 20.31 7.78
C ALA A 172 -5.53 20.02 7.61
N LEU A 173 -6.11 19.16 8.46
CA LEU A 173 -7.55 18.91 8.52
C LEU A 173 -8.21 19.87 9.53
N GLU A 174 -9.28 20.56 9.12
CA GLU A 174 -10.03 21.50 9.98
C GLU A 174 -10.93 20.81 11.04
N SER A 175 -10.66 19.57 11.43
CA SER A 175 -11.42 18.84 12.46
C SER A 175 -10.56 18.50 13.68
N CYS A 176 -11.10 18.83 14.85
CA CYS A 176 -10.51 18.60 16.18
C CYS A 176 -10.12 17.13 16.39
N GLU A 177 -8.91 16.90 16.90
CA GLU A 177 -8.40 15.65 17.52
C GLU A 177 -8.87 14.33 16.87
N GLU A 178 -8.76 14.19 15.56
CA GLU A 178 -8.94 12.90 14.89
C GLU A 178 -7.58 12.32 14.53
N ILE A 179 -7.29 11.11 15.03
CA ILE A 179 -6.16 10.32 14.55
C ILE A 179 -6.39 10.00 13.06
N CYS A 180 -5.34 10.05 12.26
CA CYS A 180 -5.36 9.59 10.87
C CYS A 180 -4.15 8.71 10.57
N LEU A 181 -4.29 7.90 9.53
CA LEU A 181 -3.24 7.03 9.03
C LEU A 181 -2.60 7.68 7.81
N GLU A 182 -1.30 7.59 7.65
CA GLU A 182 -0.60 8.05 6.46
C GLU A 182 0.34 6.99 5.90
N TYR A 183 0.64 7.11 4.61
CA TYR A 183 1.66 6.30 3.99
C TYR A 183 3.06 6.79 4.38
N GLY A 184 3.62 6.16 5.41
CA GLY A 184 4.95 6.41 5.93
C GLY A 184 6.04 5.61 5.21
N SER A 185 7.29 5.92 5.55
CA SER A 185 8.47 5.23 4.98
C SER A 185 8.52 3.73 5.31
N ALA A 186 7.99 3.34 6.48
CA ALA A 186 7.90 1.95 6.95
C ALA A 186 6.61 1.23 6.56
N THR A 187 5.62 1.97 6.05
CA THR A 187 4.29 1.45 5.76
C THR A 187 4.33 0.46 4.61
N GLN A 188 3.73 -0.69 4.83
CA GLN A 188 3.48 -1.68 3.78
C GLN A 188 1.99 -1.87 3.61
N LEU A 189 1.59 -2.13 2.38
CA LEU A 189 0.21 -2.30 2.00
C LEU A 189 0.00 -3.69 1.42
N TYR A 190 -1.03 -4.33 1.93
CA TYR A 190 -1.55 -5.61 1.46
C TYR A 190 -3.02 -5.41 1.12
N LEU A 191 -3.49 -6.00 0.03
CA LEU A 191 -4.85 -5.81 -0.45
C LEU A 191 -5.50 -7.17 -0.71
N VAL A 192 -6.67 -7.40 -0.10
CA VAL A 192 -7.58 -8.48 -0.50
C VAL A 192 -8.65 -7.82 -1.38
N PRO A 193 -8.63 -8.04 -2.71
CA PRO A 193 -9.53 -7.36 -3.62
C PRO A 193 -10.96 -7.88 -3.47
N PHE A 194 -11.95 -6.97 -3.43
CA PHE A 194 -13.38 -7.34 -3.37
C PHE A 194 -13.88 -8.04 -4.64
N VAL A 195 -13.26 -7.72 -5.78
CA VAL A 195 -13.46 -8.39 -7.06
C VAL A 195 -12.08 -8.71 -7.59
N GLN A 196 -11.84 -9.95 -8.04
CA GLN A 196 -10.62 -10.31 -8.75
C GLN A 196 -10.50 -9.38 -9.98
N GLN A 197 -9.60 -8.40 -9.90
CA GLN A 197 -9.33 -7.52 -11.02
C GLN A 197 -8.53 -8.32 -12.06
N GLU A 198 -9.00 -8.35 -13.31
CA GLU A 198 -8.15 -8.73 -14.44
C GLU A 198 -6.99 -7.73 -14.56
N GLU A 199 -5.84 -8.16 -15.08
CA GLU A 199 -4.67 -7.30 -15.31
C GLU A 199 -5.07 -6.10 -16.19
N GLN A 200 -5.11 -4.89 -15.61
CA GLN A 200 -5.48 -3.68 -16.35
C GLN A 200 -4.24 -2.86 -16.71
N VAL A 201 -3.88 -2.86 -17.99
CA VAL A 201 -2.89 -1.93 -18.56
C VAL A 201 -3.65 -0.70 -19.08
N SER A 202 -3.65 0.38 -18.31
CA SER A 202 -4.15 1.68 -18.79
C SER A 202 -2.97 2.54 -19.28
N CYS A 203 -2.99 2.88 -20.57
CA CYS A 203 -2.02 3.78 -21.23
C CYS A 203 -2.35 5.26 -21.04
#